data_AF-A0A4S0MNH8-F1
#
_entry.id   AF-A0A4S0MNH8-F1
#
_cell.length_a   1.000
_cell.length_b   1.000
_cell.length_c   1.000
_cell.angle_alpha   90.00
_cell.angle_beta   90.00
_cell.angle_gamma   90.00
#
_symmetry.space_group_name_H-M   'P 1'
#
loop_
_entity.id
_entity.type
_entity.pdbx_description
1 polymer ?
#
loop_
_entity_poly.entity_id
_entity_poly.type
_entity_poly.pdbx_seq_one_letter_code
_entity_poly.pdbx_strand_id
1 'polypeptide(L)'
;AGLRGIGFLRLVKTGDEAAVERDILHDFGASHPVYPDTTQPWRTPIALFEPLDPSNQASIGYDMFSEPVRRVAIEKAMADDQQHASGLVQLGQGTGVA
;
A
#
# COMPACT_ATOMS: atom_id res chain seq x y z
N ALA A 1 8.52 -15.49 -15.73
CA ALA A 1 8.28 -14.91 -14.40
C ALA A 1 7.08 -13.99 -14.49
N GLY A 2 6.14 -14.04 -13.53
CA GLY A 2 4.82 -13.38 -13.65
C GLY A 2 4.34 -12.60 -12.42
N LEU A 3 5.09 -12.62 -11.31
CA LEU A 3 4.81 -11.83 -10.12
C LEU A 3 6.09 -11.16 -9.67
N ARG A 4 6.01 -9.87 -9.35
CA ARG A 4 7.17 -9.06 -8.93
C ARG A 4 7.48 -9.21 -7.45
N GLY A 5 6.45 -9.29 -6.64
CA GLY A 5 6.55 -9.35 -5.20
C GLY A 5 5.17 -9.49 -4.56
N ILE A 6 5.18 -9.63 -3.23
CA ILE A 6 3.98 -9.73 -2.40
C ILE A 6 4.11 -8.67 -1.31
N GLY A 7 3.03 -7.94 -1.06
CA GLY A 7 2.97 -6.94 0.00
C GLY A 7 1.81 -7.15 0.94
N PHE A 8 1.89 -6.51 2.09
CA PHE A 8 0.85 -6.48 3.11
C PHE A 8 0.40 -5.03 3.33
N LEU A 9 -0.91 -4.81 3.23
CA LEU A 9 -1.53 -3.51 3.46
C LEU A 9 -2.15 -3.47 4.85
N ARG A 10 -2.05 -2.32 5.54
CA ARG A 10 -2.78 -2.07 6.78
C ARG A 10 -4.00 -1.21 6.50
N LEU A 11 -5.19 -1.64 6.91
CA LEU A 11 -6.38 -0.79 6.89
C LEU A 11 -6.35 0.15 8.10
N VAL A 12 -6.30 1.46 7.85
CA VAL A 12 -6.24 2.49 8.90
C VAL A 12 -7.22 3.61 8.60
N LYS A 13 -7.77 4.23 9.64
CA LYS A 13 -8.62 5.42 9.49
C LYS A 13 -7.73 6.62 9.22
N THR A 14 -8.18 7.52 8.36
CA THR A 14 -7.45 8.76 8.09
C THR A 14 -7.35 9.60 9.37
N GLY A 15 -6.12 9.98 9.73
CA GLY A 15 -5.78 10.65 11.00
C GLY A 15 -5.21 9.73 12.09
N ASP A 16 -5.30 8.41 11.92
CA ASP A 16 -4.81 7.40 12.89
C ASP A 16 -3.56 6.65 12.38
N GLU A 17 -2.81 7.22 11.43
CA GLU A 17 -1.68 6.56 10.76
C GLU A 17 -0.45 6.37 11.66
N ALA A 18 -0.35 7.11 12.77
CA ALA A 18 0.82 7.09 13.64
C ALA A 18 1.16 5.69 14.19
N ALA A 19 0.18 4.79 14.30
CA ALA A 19 0.44 3.40 14.70
C ALA A 19 1.17 2.62 13.61
N VAL A 20 0.71 2.69 12.35
CA VAL A 20 1.36 1.98 11.24
C VAL A 20 2.72 2.57 10.89
N GLU A 21 2.90 3.88 11.00
CA GLU A 21 4.19 4.53 10.79
C GLU A 21 5.25 4.10 11.82
N ARG A 22 4.84 3.89 13.08
CA ARG A 22 5.72 3.33 14.12
C ARG A 22 6.09 1.87 13.85
N ASP A 23 5.13 1.06 13.41
CA ASP A 23 5.38 -0.34 13.05
C ASP A 23 6.39 -0.41 11.88
N ILE A 24 6.18 0.41 10.83
CA ILE A 24 7.11 0.53 9.70
C ILE A 24 8.50 0.99 10.15
N LEU A 25 8.59 2.00 11.02
CA LEU A 25 9.88 2.46 11.54
C LEU A 25 10.62 1.35 12.30
N HIS A 26 9.90 0.58 13.12
CA HIS A 26 10.47 -0.55 13.85
C HIS A 26 10.98 -1.63 12.90
N ASP A 27 10.23 -1.97 11.85
CA ASP A 27 10.53 -3.09 10.97
C ASP A 27 11.65 -2.78 9.96
N PHE A 28 11.70 -1.54 9.43
CA PHE A 28 12.69 -1.15 8.42
C PHE A 28 13.82 -0.26 8.96
N GLY A 29 13.75 0.19 10.21
CA GLY A 29 14.72 1.13 10.80
C GLY A 29 14.70 2.52 10.17
N ALA A 30 13.72 2.82 9.33
CA ALA A 30 13.57 4.08 8.62
C ALA A 30 12.11 4.55 8.64
N SER A 31 11.93 5.85 8.85
CA SER A 31 10.60 6.47 8.89
C SER A 31 10.04 6.58 7.47
N HIS A 32 8.88 5.97 7.24
CA HIS A 32 8.11 6.16 6.01
C HIS A 32 6.72 6.69 6.39
N PRO A 33 6.44 7.98 6.20
CA PRO A 33 5.11 8.53 6.46
C PRO A 33 4.10 7.98 5.46
N VAL A 34 2.84 7.87 5.85
CA VAL A 34 1.79 7.39 4.93
C VAL A 34 1.45 8.47 3.90
N TYR A 35 1.53 8.12 2.61
CA TYR A 35 1.39 9.08 1.52
C TYR A 35 0.64 8.47 0.31
N PRO A 36 0.06 9.26 -0.62
CA PRO A 36 -0.11 10.72 -0.55
C PRO A 36 -1.21 11.11 0.43
N ASP A 37 -1.34 12.41 0.70
CA ASP A 37 -2.49 12.95 1.41
C ASP A 37 -3.80 12.54 0.73
N THR A 38 -4.84 12.34 1.53
CA THR A 38 -6.10 11.82 1.05
C THR A 38 -7.28 12.46 1.77
N THR A 39 -8.41 12.52 1.08
CA THR A 39 -9.71 12.91 1.64
C THR A 39 -10.60 11.70 1.92
N GLN A 40 -10.10 10.48 1.66
CA GLN A 40 -10.82 9.25 1.96
C GLN A 40 -10.90 9.05 3.48
N PRO A 41 -11.96 8.40 4.01
CA PRO A 41 -12.07 8.09 5.44
C PRO A 41 -11.13 6.96 5.89
N TRP A 42 -10.69 6.13 4.95
CA TRP A 42 -9.81 4.98 5.17
C TRP A 42 -8.62 5.03 4.23
N ARG A 43 -7.50 4.47 4.68
CA ARG A 43 -6.23 4.35 3.97
C ARG A 43 -5.73 2.92 4.03
N THR A 44 -4.94 2.54 3.03
CA THR A 44 -4.28 1.23 2.94
C THR A 44 -2.79 1.36 2.63
N PRO A 45 -1.97 1.93 3.56
CA PRO A 45 -0.52 1.93 3.42
C PRO A 45 0.03 0.52 3.22
N ILE A 46 1.00 0.41 2.31
CA ILE A 46 1.88 -0.76 2.22
C ILE A 46 2.77 -0.76 3.46
N ALA A 47 2.51 -1.71 4.36
CA ALA A 47 3.28 -1.89 5.58
C ALA A 47 4.46 -2.83 5.37
N LEU A 48 4.35 -3.79 4.43
CA LEU A 48 5.43 -4.72 4.08
C LEU A 48 5.42 -4.99 2.56
N PHE A 49 6.58 -5.24 1.96
CA PHE A 49 6.70 -5.67 0.58
C PHE A 49 7.97 -6.50 0.38
N GLU A 50 7.86 -7.67 -0.26
CA GLU A 50 8.99 -8.56 -0.53
C GLU A 50 9.01 -9.03 -2.00
N PRO A 51 10.19 -9.16 -2.64
CA PRO A 51 11.51 -8.80 -2.10
C PRO A 51 11.64 -7.28 -1.91
N LEU A 52 12.23 -6.83 -0.80
CA LEU A 52 12.52 -5.41 -0.61
C LEU A 52 13.85 -5.03 -1.29
N ASP A 53 13.74 -4.38 -2.45
CA ASP A 53 14.85 -3.89 -3.24
C ASP A 53 14.85 -2.35 -3.25
N PRO A 54 15.99 -1.67 -3.50
CA PRO A 54 16.05 -0.21 -3.54
C PRO A 54 15.03 0.45 -4.48
N SER A 55 14.61 -0.23 -5.55
CA SER A 55 13.60 0.28 -6.49
C SER A 55 12.17 0.26 -5.94
N ASN A 56 11.90 -0.49 -4.87
CA ASN A 56 10.58 -0.68 -4.30
C ASN A 56 10.44 -0.20 -2.84
N GLN A 57 11.55 0.16 -2.17
CA GLN A 57 11.54 0.79 -0.84
C GLN A 57 10.61 2.00 -0.77
N ALA A 58 10.55 2.80 -1.83
CA ALA A 58 9.67 3.97 -1.89
C ALA A 58 8.19 3.62 -1.67
N SER A 59 7.74 2.40 -1.94
CA SER A 59 6.33 2.03 -1.71
C SER A 59 5.95 1.78 -0.28
N ILE A 60 6.91 1.56 0.62
CA ILE A 60 6.57 1.45 2.03
C ILE A 60 5.95 2.78 2.47
N GLY A 61 4.76 2.70 3.08
CA GLY A 61 3.94 3.86 3.41
C GLY A 61 3.04 4.38 2.26
N TYR A 62 3.16 3.89 1.03
CA TYR A 62 2.25 4.28 -0.04
C TYR A 62 0.84 3.74 0.21
N ASP A 63 -0.13 4.64 0.27
CA ASP A 63 -1.55 4.36 0.40
C ASP A 63 -2.11 3.84 -0.93
N MET A 64 -2.22 2.51 -1.05
CA MET A 64 -2.80 1.88 -2.24
C MET A 64 -4.27 2.27 -2.47
N PHE A 65 -4.95 2.79 -1.46
CA PHE A 65 -6.34 3.26 -1.57
C PHE A 65 -6.41 4.61 -2.28
N SER A 66 -5.30 5.35 -2.43
CA SER A 66 -5.28 6.63 -3.12
C SER A 66 -5.53 6.50 -4.64
N GLU A 67 -5.23 5.34 -5.23
CA GLU A 67 -5.40 5.08 -6.67
C GLU A 67 -6.79 4.43 -6.94
N PRO A 68 -7.65 5.04 -7.79
CA PRO A 68 -9.02 4.57 -7.97
C PRO A 68 -9.18 3.12 -8.48
N VAL A 69 -8.32 2.67 -9.39
CA VAL A 69 -8.41 1.32 -9.98
C VAL A 69 -8.01 0.26 -8.95
N ARG A 70 -6.98 0.53 -8.14
CA ARG A 70 -6.59 -0.32 -7.00
C ARG A 70 -7.66 -0.33 -5.92
N ARG A 71 -8.23 0.84 -5.58
CA ARG A 71 -9.28 0.97 -4.58
C ARG A 71 -10.47 0.05 -4.87
N VAL A 72 -10.96 0.04 -6.10
CA VAL A 72 -12.09 -0.82 -6.49
C VAL A 72 -11.79 -2.31 -6.26
N ALA A 73 -10.55 -2.76 -6.51
CA ALA A 73 -10.18 -4.15 -6.26
C ALA A 73 -10.10 -4.46 -4.75
N ILE A 74 -9.55 -3.54 -3.96
CA ILE A 74 -9.46 -3.69 -2.50
C ILE A 74 -10.87 -3.69 -1.88
N GLU A 75 -11.74 -2.77 -2.29
CA GLU A 75 -13.14 -2.70 -1.82
C GLU A 75 -13.90 -3.99 -2.12
N LYS A 76 -13.74 -4.55 -3.32
CA LYS A 76 -14.35 -5.84 -3.67
C LYS A 76 -13.82 -6.98 -2.79
N ALA A 77 -12.50 -7.08 -2.64
CA ALA A 77 -11.87 -8.10 -1.80
C ALA A 77 -12.32 -8.00 -0.34
N MET A 78 -12.48 -6.79 0.20
CA MET A 78 -13.02 -6.60 1.55
C MET A 78 -14.51 -6.95 1.65
N ALA A 79 -15.30 -6.75 0.59
CA ALA A 79 -16.73 -6.97 0.60
C ALA A 79 -17.14 -8.45 0.49
N ASP A 80 -16.38 -9.24 -0.26
CA ASP A 80 -16.71 -10.66 -0.53
C ASP A 80 -15.69 -11.66 0.03
N ASP A 81 -14.61 -11.20 0.64
CA ASP A 81 -13.52 -12.03 1.19
C ASP A 81 -12.88 -12.94 0.14
N GLN A 82 -12.84 -12.50 -1.14
CA GLN A 82 -12.21 -13.22 -2.25
C GLN A 82 -11.00 -12.47 -2.82
N GLN A 83 -10.24 -13.16 -3.67
CA GLN A 83 -9.09 -12.59 -4.36
C GLN A 83 -9.54 -11.75 -5.57
N HIS A 84 -9.14 -10.48 -5.62
CA HIS A 84 -9.43 -9.59 -6.76
C HIS A 84 -8.13 -9.00 -7.33
N ALA A 85 -7.99 -9.10 -8.65
CA ALA A 85 -6.99 -8.32 -9.37
C ALA A 85 -7.55 -6.94 -9.72
N SER A 86 -6.69 -5.92 -9.70
CA SER A 86 -7.04 -4.62 -10.26
C SER A 86 -7.15 -4.68 -11.79
N GLY A 87 -7.70 -3.63 -12.38
CA GLY A 87 -7.47 -3.34 -13.80
C GLY A 87 -5.99 -3.03 -14.08
N LEU A 88 -5.70 -2.67 -15.33
CA LEU A 88 -4.36 -2.23 -15.75
C LEU A 88 -3.93 -0.99 -14.96
N VAL A 89 -2.75 -1.06 -14.35
CA VAL A 89 -2.14 0.03 -13.58
C VAL A 89 -0.66 0.13 -13.92
N GLN A 90 -0.12 1.34 -13.97
CA GLN A 90 1.31 1.53 -14.16
C GLN A 90 2.05 1.28 -12.85
N LEU A 91 3.11 0.47 -12.94
CA LEU A 91 4.00 0.21 -11.83
C LEU A 91 5.16 1.21 -11.83
N GLY A 92 5.55 1.71 -10.66
CA GLY A 92 6.78 2.47 -10.48
C GLY A 92 6.75 3.99 -10.61
N GLN A 93 5.69 4.60 -11.16
CA GLN A 93 5.46 6.04 -11.04
C GLN A 93 4.17 6.23 -10.22
N GLY A 94 4.32 6.48 -8.90
CA GLY A 94 3.24 6.55 -7.90
C GLY A 94 3.17 5.35 -6.93
N THR A 95 3.91 4.26 -7.23
CA THR A 95 4.34 3.14 -6.35
C THR A 95 3.41 1.97 -5.98
N GLY A 96 2.63 1.45 -6.92
CA GLY A 96 2.56 -0.02 -7.02
C GLY A 96 3.81 -0.57 -7.70
N VAL A 97 4.92 -0.66 -6.97
CA VAL A 97 6.36 -0.60 -7.34
C VAL A 97 6.97 -1.05 -8.69
N ALA A 98 8.03 -0.29 -9.02
CA ALA A 98 8.84 -0.18 -10.25
C ALA A 98 9.80 -1.32 -10.51
#